data_AF-A0A8T3V8P5-F1
#
_entry.id   AF-A0A8T3V8P5-F1
#
_cell.length_a   1.000
_cell.length_b   1.000
_cell.length_c   1.000
_cell.angle_alpha   90.00
_cell.angle_beta   90.00
_cell.angle_gamma   90.00
#
_symmetry.space_group_name_H-M   'P 1'
#
loop_
_entity.id
_entity.type
_entity.pdbx_description
1 polymer ?
#
loop_
_entity_poly.entity_id
_entity_poly.type
_entity_poly.pdbx_seq_one_letter_code
_entity_poly.pdbx_strand_id
1 'polypeptide(L)'
;MKNIPTKDILLFRSCLVSVEYPGVEASTKFVFDKLGIDYEISPKQTCCTGLGHYSDVFSQIDTTAIGARNFRIAREIGRPNLVMMCATCYAINKKSVKLLNRKDELRNQINQLFEENGLSHLKYEKDDLNPTENIFHVVDILYAKKDEIKDHIKYDLSGYKIATHHGCHYCKVHYEDTIGGVRDPNIIDELIAECGCETIGWYDHKRATCGTGFRQRYSNPELSFTATADKMNAICDEDVDILVHLCPNCHIQFDRYQHLIAEREGRNFKAIHLNVAQFIALAMGGDLDKVIGAKAHTVPIDSIIKDLKEVANER
;
A
#
# COMPACT_ATOMS: atom_id res chain seq x y z
N MET A 1 1.46 20.18 10.44
CA MET A 1 2.05 18.85 10.14
C MET A 1 1.03 17.81 10.57
N LYS A 2 0.73 16.80 9.73
CA LYS A 2 -0.26 15.75 10.04
C LYS A 2 0.19 14.99 11.30
N ASN A 3 -0.68 14.84 12.29
CA ASN A 3 -0.36 14.03 13.47
C ASN A 3 -0.49 12.54 13.08
N ILE A 4 0.64 11.84 12.98
CA ILE A 4 0.70 10.45 12.52
C ILE A 4 0.96 9.56 13.74
N PRO A 5 0.10 8.57 14.03
CA PRO A 5 0.23 7.74 15.21
C PRO A 5 1.35 6.72 15.05
N THR A 6 1.97 6.36 16.17
CA THR A 6 2.93 5.24 16.28
C THR A 6 2.46 4.17 17.26
N LYS A 7 1.24 4.33 17.80
CA LYS A 7 0.61 3.46 18.80
C LYS A 7 -0.87 3.29 18.51
N ASP A 8 -1.48 2.29 19.14
CA ASP A 8 -2.90 2.00 19.04
C ASP A 8 -3.36 1.78 17.60
N ILE A 9 -2.51 1.12 16.81
CA ILE A 9 -2.74 0.86 15.40
C ILE A 9 -3.48 -0.46 15.20
N LEU A 10 -4.55 -0.44 14.40
CA LEU A 10 -5.05 -1.63 13.72
C LEU A 10 -4.37 -1.69 12.35
N LEU A 11 -3.46 -2.65 12.16
CA LEU A 11 -2.86 -2.91 10.86
C LEU A 11 -3.87 -3.64 9.99
N PHE A 12 -4.42 -2.93 9.01
CA PHE A 12 -5.56 -3.38 8.22
C PHE A 12 -5.13 -4.41 7.17
N ARG A 13 -5.65 -5.63 7.31
CA ARG A 13 -5.45 -6.73 6.36
C ARG A 13 -6.08 -6.36 5.02
N SER A 14 -5.25 -6.33 3.99
CA SER A 14 -5.69 -6.17 2.61
C SER A 14 -5.86 -7.54 1.96
N CYS A 15 -6.97 -7.76 1.26
CA CYS A 15 -7.24 -9.05 0.59
C CYS A 15 -6.11 -9.45 -0.37
N LEU A 16 -5.61 -8.51 -1.17
CA LEU A 16 -4.52 -8.79 -2.11
C LEU A 16 -3.18 -9.01 -1.39
N VAL A 17 -2.92 -8.30 -0.28
CA VAL A 17 -1.72 -8.59 0.52
C VAL A 17 -1.81 -9.99 1.11
N SER A 18 -2.92 -10.33 1.78
CA SER A 18 -3.02 -11.61 2.48
C SER A 18 -3.05 -12.82 1.54
N VAL A 19 -3.55 -12.68 0.31
CA VAL A 19 -3.73 -13.80 -0.64
C VAL A 19 -2.63 -13.85 -1.70
N GLU A 20 -2.25 -12.71 -2.28
CA GLU A 20 -1.31 -12.67 -3.42
C GLU A 20 0.14 -12.46 -2.98
N TYR A 21 0.37 -11.54 -2.04
CA TYR A 21 1.71 -11.14 -1.59
C TYR A 21 1.81 -11.04 -0.06
N PRO A 22 1.70 -12.16 0.67
CA PRO A 22 1.71 -12.15 2.14
C PRO A 22 3.03 -11.62 2.72
N GLY A 23 4.11 -11.66 1.95
CA GLY A 23 5.38 -11.02 2.29
C GLY A 23 5.29 -9.50 2.52
N VAL A 24 4.30 -8.81 1.95
CA VAL A 24 4.06 -7.38 2.25
C VAL A 24 3.61 -7.20 3.70
N GLU A 25 2.74 -8.08 4.21
CA GLU A 25 2.32 -8.05 5.61
C GLU A 25 3.48 -8.42 6.54
N ALA A 26 4.20 -9.50 6.23
CA ALA A 26 5.36 -9.94 7.01
C ALA A 26 6.46 -8.87 7.06
N SER A 27 6.75 -8.21 5.94
CA SER A 27 7.70 -7.10 5.86
C SER A 27 7.23 -5.87 6.63
N THR A 28 5.95 -5.51 6.54
CA THR A 28 5.39 -4.38 7.30
C THR A 28 5.55 -4.62 8.80
N LYS A 29 5.20 -5.83 9.27
CA LYS A 29 5.36 -6.23 10.67
C LYS A 29 6.82 -6.18 11.12
N PHE A 30 7.72 -6.76 10.32
CA PHE A 30 9.15 -6.76 10.62
C PHE A 30 9.71 -5.33 10.80
N VAL A 31 9.36 -4.41 9.89
CA VAL A 31 9.79 -3.01 9.98
C VAL A 31 9.13 -2.31 11.18
N PHE A 32 7.84 -2.56 11.44
CA PHE A 32 7.14 -1.98 12.58
C PHE A 32 7.74 -2.43 13.92
N ASP A 33 8.07 -3.71 14.06
CA ASP A 33 8.70 -4.27 15.25
C ASP A 33 10.08 -3.65 15.48
N LYS A 34 10.87 -3.44 14.42
CA LYS A 34 12.19 -2.77 14.48
C LYS A 34 12.09 -1.32 14.93
N LEU A 35 11.10 -0.59 14.43
CA LEU A 35 10.87 0.84 14.73
C LEU A 35 10.04 1.08 16.01
N GLY A 36 9.70 0.02 16.75
CA GLY A 36 8.92 0.11 17.99
C GLY A 36 7.50 0.65 17.78
N ILE A 37 6.89 0.38 16.63
CA ILE A 37 5.51 0.76 16.30
C ILE A 37 4.57 -0.24 16.96
N ASP A 38 3.58 0.25 17.70
CA ASP A 38 2.60 -0.57 18.41
C ASP A 38 1.35 -0.79 17.55
N TYR A 39 1.13 -2.03 17.14
CA TYR A 39 0.05 -2.44 16.24
C TYR A 39 -0.57 -3.79 16.63
N GLU A 40 -1.79 -4.01 16.16
CA GLU A 40 -2.50 -5.28 16.22
C GLU A 40 -3.22 -5.58 14.90
N ILE A 41 -3.34 -6.86 14.55
CA ILE A 41 -4.15 -7.33 13.43
C ILE A 41 -5.35 -8.08 14.01
N SER A 42 -6.57 -7.64 13.65
CA SER A 42 -7.79 -8.31 14.12
C SER A 42 -8.25 -9.42 13.15
N PRO A 43 -8.51 -10.66 13.63
CA PRO A 43 -9.13 -11.70 12.80
C PRO A 43 -10.60 -11.38 12.47
N LYS A 44 -11.25 -10.48 13.22
CA LYS A 44 -12.63 -10.06 12.97
C LYS A 44 -12.73 -9.04 11.82
N GLN A 45 -11.65 -8.34 11.47
CA GLN A 45 -11.64 -7.37 10.37
C GLN A 45 -11.84 -8.09 9.02
N THR A 46 -12.65 -7.51 8.14
CA THR A 46 -12.97 -8.06 6.81
C THR A 46 -12.48 -7.14 5.69
N CYS A 47 -12.72 -7.53 4.44
CA CYS A 47 -12.35 -6.77 3.24
C CYS A 47 -12.84 -5.31 3.30
N CYS A 48 -12.06 -4.39 2.71
CA CYS A 48 -12.46 -2.99 2.53
C CYS A 48 -13.51 -2.76 1.43
N THR A 49 -13.87 -3.81 0.67
CA THR A 49 -14.73 -3.81 -0.54
C THR A 49 -14.31 -2.89 -1.68
N GLY A 50 -13.22 -2.12 -1.55
CA GLY A 50 -12.84 -1.06 -2.48
C GLY A 50 -12.66 -1.50 -3.93
N LEU A 51 -12.06 -2.66 -4.22
CA LEU A 51 -11.97 -3.15 -5.60
C LEU A 51 -13.35 -3.44 -6.20
N GLY A 52 -14.23 -4.12 -5.46
CA GLY A 52 -15.60 -4.37 -5.90
C GLY A 52 -16.43 -3.08 -6.01
N HIS A 53 -16.23 -2.10 -5.12
CA HIS A 53 -16.85 -0.78 -5.24
C HIS A 53 -16.46 -0.08 -6.55
N TYR A 54 -15.15 0.00 -6.84
CA TYR A 54 -14.66 0.61 -8.08
C TYR A 54 -14.91 -0.24 -9.33
N SER A 55 -15.48 -1.43 -9.17
CA SER A 55 -15.90 -2.30 -10.26
C SER A 55 -17.43 -2.40 -10.38
N ASP A 56 -18.17 -1.57 -9.66
CA ASP A 56 -19.65 -1.57 -9.59
C ASP A 56 -20.27 -2.91 -9.12
N VAL A 57 -19.49 -3.72 -8.39
CA VAL A 57 -19.95 -4.96 -7.75
C VAL A 57 -20.58 -4.68 -6.38
N PHE A 58 -20.04 -3.70 -5.64
CA PHE A 58 -20.59 -3.27 -4.35
C PHE A 58 -21.10 -1.84 -4.44
N SER A 59 -22.32 -1.61 -3.94
CA SER A 59 -22.86 -0.27 -3.87
C SER A 59 -22.06 0.59 -2.87
N GLN A 60 -22.28 1.92 -2.92
CA GLN A 60 -21.69 2.82 -1.92
C GLN A 60 -22.18 2.50 -0.51
N ILE A 61 -23.45 2.14 -0.33
CA ILE A 61 -24.00 1.84 1.00
C ILE A 61 -23.39 0.57 1.57
N ASP A 62 -23.27 -0.51 0.78
CA ASP A 62 -22.67 -1.77 1.23
C ASP A 62 -21.21 -1.54 1.68
N THR A 63 -20.47 -0.81 0.85
CA THR A 63 -19.07 -0.47 1.13
C THR A 63 -18.92 0.40 2.39
N THR A 64 -19.86 1.32 2.61
CA THR A 64 -19.85 2.17 3.80
C THR A 64 -20.24 1.40 5.05
N ALA A 65 -21.21 0.48 4.95
CA ALA A 65 -21.63 -0.40 6.05
C ALA A 65 -20.50 -1.33 6.49
N ILE A 66 -19.81 -1.98 5.54
CA ILE A 66 -18.63 -2.80 5.85
C ILE A 66 -17.49 -1.96 6.44
N GLY A 67 -17.31 -0.72 5.95
CA GLY A 67 -16.42 0.26 6.57
C GLY A 67 -16.77 0.52 8.04
N ALA A 68 -18.01 0.90 8.33
CA ALA A 68 -18.51 1.16 9.69
C ALA A 68 -18.26 -0.03 10.64
N ARG A 69 -18.55 -1.26 10.18
CA ARG A 69 -18.22 -2.49 10.92
C ARG A 69 -16.73 -2.59 11.26
N ASN A 70 -15.85 -2.39 10.28
CA ASN A 70 -14.40 -2.47 10.49
C ASN A 70 -13.90 -1.37 11.43
N PHE A 71 -14.47 -0.17 11.36
CA PHE A 71 -14.16 0.95 12.26
C PHE A 71 -14.55 0.62 13.70
N ARG A 72 -15.73 0.03 13.91
CA ARG A 72 -16.14 -0.40 15.25
C ARG A 72 -15.21 -1.46 15.81
N ILE A 73 -14.83 -2.46 15.02
CA ILE A 73 -13.88 -3.50 15.45
C ILE A 73 -12.57 -2.88 15.94
N ALA A 74 -12.04 -1.91 15.19
CA ALA A 74 -10.82 -1.18 15.56
C ALA A 74 -10.98 -0.50 16.93
N ARG A 75 -12.13 0.14 17.18
CA ARG A 75 -12.44 0.77 18.48
C ARG A 75 -12.62 -0.22 19.62
N GLU A 76 -13.28 -1.36 19.38
CA GLU A 76 -13.53 -2.38 20.40
C GLU A 76 -12.24 -3.00 20.95
N ILE A 77 -11.21 -3.13 20.12
CA ILE A 77 -9.90 -3.63 20.55
C ILE A 77 -8.97 -2.51 21.04
N GLY A 78 -9.46 -1.28 21.18
CA GLY A 78 -8.66 -0.14 21.63
C GLY A 78 -7.63 0.36 20.62
N ARG A 79 -7.81 0.06 19.33
CA ARG A 79 -6.88 0.40 18.23
C ARG A 79 -7.54 1.30 17.18
N PRO A 80 -7.90 2.56 17.49
CA PRO A 80 -8.67 3.42 16.60
C PRO A 80 -7.93 3.85 15.31
N ASN A 81 -6.61 3.65 15.24
CA ASN A 81 -5.80 4.11 14.12
C ASN A 81 -5.68 3.00 13.07
N LEU A 82 -6.49 3.03 12.02
CA LEU A 82 -6.45 2.03 10.97
C LEU A 82 -5.36 2.38 9.95
N VAL A 83 -4.37 1.51 9.84
CA VAL A 83 -3.21 1.67 8.94
C VAL A 83 -3.32 0.66 7.80
N MET A 84 -3.42 1.19 6.58
CA MET A 84 -3.71 0.41 5.37
C MET A 84 -2.41 0.04 4.65
N MET A 85 -2.23 -1.24 4.31
CA MET A 85 -1.15 -1.73 3.43
C MET A 85 -1.46 -1.57 1.93
N CYS A 86 -2.59 -0.95 1.60
CA CYS A 86 -3.09 -0.85 0.23
C CYS A 86 -3.71 0.52 -0.01
N ALA A 87 -3.29 1.18 -1.09
CA ALA A 87 -3.81 2.48 -1.49
C ALA A 87 -5.33 2.48 -1.74
N THR A 88 -5.90 1.39 -2.26
CA THR A 88 -7.35 1.25 -2.44
C THR A 88 -8.09 1.15 -1.11
N CYS A 89 -7.54 0.38 -0.16
CA CYS A 89 -8.08 0.31 1.21
C CYS A 89 -8.04 1.69 1.88
N TYR A 90 -6.95 2.44 1.69
CA TYR A 90 -6.80 3.83 2.17
C TYR A 90 -7.89 4.74 1.61
N ALA A 91 -8.06 4.79 0.29
CA ALA A 91 -9.06 5.66 -0.32
C ALA A 91 -10.50 5.30 0.09
N ILE A 92 -10.86 4.02 0.04
CA ILE A 92 -12.24 3.64 0.27
C ILE A 92 -12.66 3.83 1.72
N ASN A 93 -11.80 3.51 2.69
CA ASN A 93 -12.11 3.70 4.10
C ASN A 93 -12.19 5.19 4.46
N LYS A 94 -11.31 6.05 3.91
CA LYS A 94 -11.43 7.50 4.07
C LYS A 94 -12.74 8.05 3.52
N LYS A 95 -13.16 7.58 2.34
CA LYS A 95 -14.46 7.93 1.76
C LYS A 95 -15.61 7.48 2.68
N SER A 96 -15.56 6.25 3.20
CA SER A 96 -16.58 5.72 4.11
C SER A 96 -16.70 6.55 5.39
N VAL A 97 -15.59 6.90 6.05
CA VAL A 97 -15.62 7.79 7.24
C VAL A 97 -16.21 9.16 6.88
N LYS A 98 -15.77 9.78 5.77
CA LYS A 98 -16.30 11.08 5.31
C LYS A 98 -17.80 11.04 5.08
N LEU A 99 -18.32 9.96 4.49
CA LEU A 99 -19.75 9.78 4.25
C LEU A 99 -20.52 9.58 5.56
N LEU A 100 -20.03 8.70 6.44
CA LEU A 100 -20.64 8.46 7.75
C LEU A 100 -20.71 9.74 8.58
N ASN A 101 -19.71 10.61 8.56
CA ASN A 101 -19.73 11.86 9.33
C ASN A 101 -20.59 12.97 8.70
N ARG A 102 -20.83 12.95 7.38
CA ARG A 102 -21.48 14.06 6.64
C ARG A 102 -22.91 13.75 6.17
N LYS A 103 -23.31 12.48 6.10
CA LYS A 103 -24.59 12.05 5.54
C LYS A 103 -25.40 11.32 6.60
N ASP A 104 -26.15 12.09 7.38
CA ASP A 104 -26.94 11.56 8.51
C ASP A 104 -27.94 10.48 8.08
N GLU A 105 -28.62 10.67 6.94
CA GLU A 105 -29.55 9.68 6.38
C GLU A 105 -28.85 8.34 6.08
N LEU A 106 -27.69 8.37 5.43
CA LEU A 106 -26.91 7.17 5.13
C LEU A 106 -26.42 6.49 6.42
N ARG A 107 -25.91 7.28 7.39
CA ARG A 107 -25.46 6.75 8.68
C ARG A 107 -26.60 6.09 9.45
N ASN A 108 -27.78 6.73 9.48
CA ASN A 108 -28.97 6.18 10.13
C ASN A 108 -29.45 4.90 9.45
N GLN A 109 -29.47 4.86 8.11
CA GLN A 109 -29.83 3.65 7.36
C GLN A 109 -28.89 2.47 7.66
N ILE A 110 -27.58 2.72 7.73
CA ILE A 110 -26.58 1.69 8.10
C ILE A 110 -26.78 1.24 9.56
N ASN A 111 -26.99 2.18 10.48
CA ASN A 111 -27.22 1.85 11.89
C ASN A 111 -28.52 1.07 12.11
N GLN A 112 -29.56 1.35 11.33
CA GLN A 112 -30.81 0.57 11.31
C GLN A 112 -30.56 -0.85 10.79
N LEU A 113 -29.81 -1.00 9.70
CA LEU A 113 -29.42 -2.33 9.18
C LEU A 113 -28.70 -3.16 10.24
N PHE A 114 -27.79 -2.55 11.01
CA PHE A 114 -27.14 -3.24 12.12
C PHE A 114 -28.12 -3.64 13.22
N GLU A 115 -29.06 -2.77 13.58
CA GLU A 115 -30.06 -3.05 14.61
C GLU A 115 -31.00 -4.20 14.22
N GLU A 116 -31.55 -4.18 13.01
CA GLU A 116 -32.46 -5.21 12.49
C GLU A 116 -31.83 -6.60 12.43
N ASN A 117 -30.50 -6.67 12.34
CA ASN A 117 -29.73 -7.91 12.27
C ASN A 117 -29.07 -8.30 13.60
N GLY A 118 -29.43 -7.66 14.72
CA GLY A 118 -28.87 -7.97 16.05
C GLY A 118 -27.40 -7.55 16.22
N LEU A 119 -26.93 -6.61 15.39
CA LEU A 119 -25.56 -6.08 15.35
C LEU A 119 -25.47 -4.66 15.92
N SER A 120 -26.38 -4.25 16.81
CA SER A 120 -26.43 -2.88 17.36
C SER A 120 -25.13 -2.40 18.02
N HIS A 121 -24.25 -3.31 18.45
CA HIS A 121 -22.91 -2.98 18.95
C HIS A 121 -21.98 -2.38 17.88
N LEU A 122 -22.29 -2.60 16.59
CA LEU A 122 -21.57 -2.08 15.41
C LEU A 122 -22.04 -0.70 14.94
N LYS A 123 -23.01 -0.08 15.63
CA LYS A 123 -23.46 1.28 15.30
C LYS A 123 -22.28 2.24 15.28
N TYR A 124 -22.30 3.13 14.28
CA TYR A 124 -21.32 4.20 14.11
C TYR A 124 -21.98 5.53 14.44
N GLU A 125 -21.39 6.27 15.37
CA GLU A 125 -21.82 7.62 15.72
C GLU A 125 -21.08 8.67 14.90
N LYS A 126 -21.70 9.83 14.74
CA LYS A 126 -21.08 10.93 14.01
C LYS A 126 -19.74 11.29 14.64
N ASP A 127 -18.69 11.37 13.81
CA ASP A 127 -17.34 11.73 14.24
C ASP A 127 -16.66 10.69 15.16
N ASP A 128 -17.14 9.44 15.18
CA ASP A 128 -16.47 8.30 15.85
C ASP A 128 -15.02 8.10 15.38
N LEU A 129 -14.77 8.37 14.09
CA LEU A 129 -13.44 8.48 13.51
C LEU A 129 -13.33 9.75 12.66
N ASN A 130 -12.11 10.26 12.57
CA ASN A 130 -11.73 11.32 11.66
C ASN A 130 -10.90 10.74 10.49
N PRO A 131 -11.27 11.01 9.22
CA PRO A 131 -10.57 10.46 8.06
C PRO A 131 -9.10 10.90 7.97
N THR A 132 -8.70 12.06 8.53
CA THR A 132 -7.31 12.54 8.48
C THR A 132 -6.48 12.09 9.67
N GLU A 133 -7.12 11.75 10.80
CA GLU A 133 -6.46 11.46 12.07
C GLU A 133 -6.54 9.98 12.47
N ASN A 134 -7.37 9.17 11.80
CA ASN A 134 -7.52 7.74 12.13
C ASN A 134 -7.33 6.80 10.94
N ILE A 135 -7.29 7.29 9.69
CA ILE A 135 -7.07 6.46 8.50
C ILE A 135 -5.76 6.84 7.84
N PHE A 136 -4.79 5.94 7.90
CA PHE A 136 -3.44 6.14 7.40
C PHE A 136 -3.05 5.06 6.39
N HIS A 137 -2.05 5.34 5.58
CA HIS A 137 -1.34 4.32 4.82
C HIS A 137 -0.05 3.94 5.55
N VAL A 138 0.48 2.73 5.34
CA VAL A 138 1.77 2.31 5.92
C VAL A 138 2.89 3.32 5.63
N VAL A 139 2.91 3.92 4.44
CA VAL A 139 3.90 4.96 4.08
C VAL A 139 3.81 6.20 4.96
N ASP A 140 2.63 6.55 5.48
CA ASP A 140 2.49 7.66 6.43
C ASP A 140 3.27 7.33 7.72
N ILE A 141 3.09 6.10 8.23
CA ILE A 141 3.72 5.63 9.48
C ILE A 141 5.24 5.54 9.31
N LEU A 142 5.69 4.94 8.21
CA LEU A 142 7.12 4.85 7.88
C LEU A 142 7.74 6.23 7.75
N TYR A 143 7.04 7.18 7.12
CA TYR A 143 7.54 8.54 6.98
C TYR A 143 7.66 9.26 8.33
N ALA A 144 6.71 9.05 9.25
CA ALA A 144 6.78 9.61 10.59
C ALA A 144 7.96 9.06 11.42
N LYS A 145 8.50 7.91 11.03
CA LYS A 145 9.63 7.22 11.66
C LYS A 145 10.88 7.20 10.77
N LYS A 146 10.91 8.00 9.71
CA LYS A 146 11.91 7.87 8.64
C LYS A 146 13.35 8.10 9.14
N ASP A 147 13.53 9.03 10.06
CA ASP A 147 14.85 9.37 10.61
C ASP A 147 15.47 8.22 11.43
N GLU A 148 14.65 7.27 11.90
CA GLU A 148 15.07 6.06 12.64
C GLU A 148 15.39 4.88 11.69
N ILE A 149 15.00 4.95 10.41
CA ILE A 149 15.18 3.83 9.46
C ILE A 149 16.66 3.51 9.26
N LYS A 150 17.50 4.54 9.10
CA LYS A 150 18.94 4.42 8.85
C LYS A 150 19.68 3.63 9.94
N ASP A 151 19.19 3.66 11.18
CA ASP A 151 19.81 3.01 12.33
C ASP A 151 19.62 1.48 12.32
N HIS A 152 18.76 0.98 11.43
CA HIS A 152 18.45 -0.45 11.30
C HIS A 152 18.94 -1.08 10.00
N ILE A 153 19.61 -0.31 9.11
CA ILE A 153 20.05 -0.82 7.81
C ILE A 153 21.18 -1.84 7.99
N LYS A 154 20.97 -3.01 7.40
CA LYS A 154 21.90 -4.15 7.42
C LYS A 154 22.51 -4.40 6.05
N TYR A 155 21.74 -4.28 4.97
CA TYR A 155 22.19 -4.54 3.62
C TYR A 155 22.26 -3.25 2.80
N ASP A 156 23.36 -3.09 2.07
CA ASP A 156 23.56 -2.00 1.12
C ASP A 156 22.87 -2.34 -0.21
N LEU A 157 21.85 -1.54 -0.55
CA LEU A 157 21.10 -1.63 -1.80
C LEU A 157 21.41 -0.48 -2.77
N SER A 158 22.39 0.39 -2.45
CA SER A 158 22.72 1.59 -3.23
C SER A 158 23.27 1.28 -4.63
N GLY A 159 23.74 0.06 -4.85
CA GLY A 159 24.22 -0.41 -6.15
C GLY A 159 23.13 -0.72 -7.18
N TYR A 160 21.85 -0.73 -6.79
CA TYR A 160 20.73 -1.01 -7.69
C TYR A 160 20.12 0.28 -8.25
N LYS A 161 19.74 0.28 -9.54
CA LYS A 161 19.00 1.39 -10.13
C LYS A 161 17.52 1.30 -9.76
N ILE A 162 17.08 2.19 -8.87
CA ILE A 162 15.75 2.11 -8.25
C ILE A 162 14.79 3.18 -8.80
N ALA A 163 13.61 2.77 -9.22
CA ALA A 163 12.50 3.66 -9.57
C ALA A 163 11.32 3.48 -8.61
N THR A 164 10.47 4.49 -8.50
CA THR A 164 9.30 4.47 -7.62
C THR A 164 7.99 4.64 -8.38
N HIS A 165 6.96 3.92 -7.94
CA HIS A 165 5.60 4.07 -8.41
C HIS A 165 4.65 4.43 -7.27
N HIS A 166 4.18 5.68 -7.31
CA HIS A 166 3.12 6.17 -6.44
C HIS A 166 1.79 5.43 -6.68
N GLY A 167 1.01 5.22 -5.61
CA GLY A 167 -0.36 4.70 -5.74
C GLY A 167 -1.36 5.82 -6.01
N CYS A 168 -2.10 5.77 -7.12
CA CYS A 168 -3.11 6.78 -7.48
C CYS A 168 -4.14 7.03 -6.36
N HIS A 169 -4.60 5.98 -5.67
CA HIS A 169 -5.58 6.10 -4.58
C HIS A 169 -5.00 6.74 -3.30
N TYR A 170 -3.68 6.75 -3.13
CA TYR A 170 -3.01 7.52 -2.09
C TYR A 170 -2.82 8.97 -2.59
N CYS A 171 -1.97 9.18 -3.61
CA CYS A 171 -1.55 10.52 -4.04
C CYS A 171 -2.60 11.36 -4.77
N LYS A 172 -3.68 10.78 -5.33
CA LYS A 172 -4.59 11.53 -6.25
C LYS A 172 -6.04 11.58 -5.79
N VAL A 173 -6.53 10.61 -5.03
CA VAL A 173 -7.94 10.57 -4.60
C VAL A 173 -8.15 11.37 -3.31
N HIS A 174 -7.21 11.32 -2.38
CA HIS A 174 -7.20 12.10 -1.14
C HIS A 174 -5.89 12.87 -0.98
N TYR A 175 -5.49 13.58 -2.05
CA TYR A 175 -4.22 14.29 -2.15
C TYR A 175 -4.04 15.40 -1.10
N GLU A 176 -5.13 15.91 -0.53
CA GLU A 176 -5.08 16.91 0.55
C GLU A 176 -4.59 16.29 1.87
N ASP A 177 -4.72 14.97 2.01
CA ASP A 177 -4.40 14.24 3.23
C ASP A 177 -3.04 13.50 3.15
N THR A 178 -2.32 13.62 2.04
CA THR A 178 -1.02 12.94 1.79
C THR A 178 0.16 13.77 2.24
N ILE A 179 1.24 13.09 2.62
CA ILE A 179 2.54 13.73 2.88
C ILE A 179 3.13 14.20 1.53
N GLY A 180 3.82 15.36 1.53
CA GLY A 180 4.33 16.02 0.31
C GLY A 180 3.34 16.96 -0.38
N GLY A 181 2.04 16.86 -0.08
CA GLY A 181 1.01 17.76 -0.61
C GLY A 181 0.42 17.30 -1.95
N VAL A 182 0.03 18.26 -2.80
CA VAL A 182 -0.89 18.02 -3.92
C VAL A 182 -0.28 17.12 -4.99
N ARG A 183 -0.67 15.84 -4.95
CA ARG A 183 -0.32 14.83 -5.98
C ARG A 183 1.19 14.64 -6.14
N ASP A 184 1.93 14.80 -5.05
CA ASP A 184 3.36 14.53 -4.97
C ASP A 184 3.61 13.01 -4.98
N PRO A 185 4.39 12.47 -5.93
CA PRO A 185 4.72 11.05 -5.99
C PRO A 185 5.97 10.66 -5.18
N ASN A 186 6.68 11.59 -4.53
CA ASN A 186 8.05 11.39 -4.06
C ASN A 186 8.19 10.81 -2.64
N ILE A 187 7.08 10.56 -1.93
CA ILE A 187 7.16 10.00 -0.56
C ILE A 187 7.94 8.67 -0.50
N ILE A 188 7.87 7.85 -1.55
CA ILE A 188 8.63 6.59 -1.62
C ILE A 188 10.12 6.89 -1.85
N ASP A 189 10.44 7.89 -2.67
CA ASP A 189 11.82 8.31 -2.93
C ASP A 189 12.49 8.78 -1.63
N GLU A 190 11.79 9.59 -0.83
CA GLU A 190 12.30 10.02 0.47
C GLU A 190 12.53 8.85 1.44
N LEU A 191 11.63 7.85 1.45
CA LEU A 191 11.82 6.66 2.28
C LEU A 191 12.99 5.78 1.83
N ILE A 192 13.23 5.70 0.52
CA ILE A 192 14.37 4.96 -0.04
C ILE A 192 15.69 5.66 0.29
N ALA A 193 15.70 7.01 0.32
CA ALA A 193 16.86 7.78 0.72
C ALA A 193 17.29 7.47 2.17
N GLU A 194 16.35 7.27 3.10
CA GLU A 194 16.67 6.85 4.47
C GLU A 194 17.24 5.43 4.58
N CYS A 195 17.12 4.61 3.52
CA CYS A 195 17.81 3.33 3.41
C CYS A 195 19.23 3.46 2.82
N GLY A 196 19.74 4.68 2.65
CA GLY A 196 21.06 4.94 2.04
C GLY A 196 21.09 4.73 0.52
N CYS A 197 19.93 4.78 -0.14
CA CYS A 197 19.80 4.51 -1.57
C CYS A 197 19.29 5.73 -2.33
N GLU A 198 19.77 5.93 -3.56
CA GLU A 198 19.24 6.97 -4.44
C GLU A 198 18.26 6.38 -5.46
N THR A 199 17.13 7.05 -5.68
CA THR A 199 16.24 6.71 -6.80
C THR A 199 16.69 7.43 -8.06
N ILE A 200 16.24 6.96 -9.22
CA ILE A 200 16.45 7.66 -10.50
C ILE A 200 15.72 9.01 -10.58
N GLY A 201 15.00 9.42 -9.54
CA GLY A 201 14.26 10.68 -9.50
C GLY A 201 13.08 10.69 -10.47
N TRP A 202 13.04 11.69 -11.34
CA TRP A 202 11.97 11.85 -12.32
C TRP A 202 12.26 11.04 -13.58
N TYR A 203 11.26 10.28 -14.03
CA TYR A 203 11.32 9.55 -15.29
C TYR A 203 9.97 9.69 -16.00
N ASP A 204 9.96 9.44 -17.32
CA ASP A 204 8.73 9.49 -18.08
C ASP A 204 7.69 8.52 -17.51
N HIS A 205 6.40 8.88 -17.52
CA HIS A 205 5.35 8.07 -16.91
C HIS A 205 5.45 7.84 -15.38
N LYS A 206 6.34 8.51 -14.61
CA LYS A 206 6.37 8.39 -13.12
C LYS A 206 5.00 8.64 -12.48
N ARG A 207 4.30 9.69 -12.95
CA ARG A 207 2.93 10.03 -12.52
C ARG A 207 1.84 9.24 -13.24
N ALA A 208 2.14 8.44 -14.25
CA ALA A 208 1.14 7.64 -14.93
C ALA A 208 0.56 6.56 -13.99
N THR A 209 -0.68 6.16 -14.26
CA THR A 209 -1.32 5.03 -13.59
C THR A 209 -0.57 3.73 -13.90
N CYS A 210 -0.72 2.71 -13.06
CA CYS A 210 -0.30 1.35 -13.43
C CYS A 210 -1.27 0.68 -14.41
N GLY A 211 -2.39 1.30 -14.78
CA GLY A 211 -3.36 0.76 -15.73
C GLY A 211 -4.53 -0.02 -15.12
N THR A 212 -4.53 -0.29 -13.81
CA THR A 212 -5.46 -1.27 -13.21
C THR A 212 -6.62 -0.71 -12.41
N GLY A 213 -6.49 0.54 -11.94
CA GLY A 213 -7.51 1.17 -11.11
C GLY A 213 -8.87 1.21 -11.80
N PHE A 214 -9.96 1.35 -11.03
CA PHE A 214 -11.32 1.49 -11.57
C PHE A 214 -11.66 0.41 -12.62
N ARG A 215 -11.52 -0.87 -12.21
CA ARG A 215 -11.82 -2.09 -12.98
C ARG A 215 -11.11 -2.29 -14.32
N GLN A 216 -10.19 -1.40 -14.72
CA GLN A 216 -9.64 -1.40 -16.09
C GLN A 216 -8.92 -2.70 -16.45
N ARG A 217 -8.22 -3.33 -15.51
CA ARG A 217 -7.60 -4.65 -15.73
C ARG A 217 -8.62 -5.70 -16.20
N TYR A 218 -9.84 -5.66 -15.67
CA TYR A 218 -10.86 -6.67 -15.93
C TYR A 218 -11.79 -6.28 -17.09
N SER A 219 -12.15 -5.01 -17.19
CA SER A 219 -13.10 -4.53 -18.20
C SER A 219 -12.46 -4.13 -19.52
N ASN A 220 -11.22 -3.63 -19.48
CA ASN A 220 -10.48 -3.14 -20.65
C ASN A 220 -9.02 -3.62 -20.60
N PRO A 221 -8.77 -4.94 -20.62
CA PRO A 221 -7.44 -5.50 -20.39
C PRO A 221 -6.40 -4.94 -21.36
N GLU A 222 -6.75 -4.72 -22.63
CA GLU A 222 -5.82 -4.16 -23.60
C GLU A 222 -5.34 -2.75 -23.27
N LEU A 223 -6.24 -1.88 -22.80
CA LEU A 223 -5.89 -0.53 -22.36
C LEU A 223 -5.10 -0.55 -21.04
N SER A 224 -5.47 -1.46 -20.13
CA SER A 224 -4.72 -1.68 -18.89
C SER A 224 -3.28 -2.09 -19.18
N PHE A 225 -3.08 -3.02 -20.13
CA PHE A 225 -1.76 -3.50 -20.53
C PHE A 225 -0.98 -2.43 -21.28
N THR A 226 -1.59 -1.65 -22.19
CA THR A 226 -0.92 -0.49 -22.82
C THR A 226 -0.39 0.48 -21.77
N ALA A 227 -1.23 0.92 -20.81
CA ALA A 227 -0.80 1.86 -19.78
C ALA A 227 0.30 1.29 -18.86
N THR A 228 0.32 -0.04 -18.69
CA THR A 228 1.41 -0.71 -17.96
C THR A 228 2.68 -0.74 -18.79
N ALA A 229 2.57 -1.12 -20.07
CA ALA A 229 3.67 -1.20 -21.02
C ALA A 229 4.38 0.13 -21.21
N ASP A 230 3.64 1.25 -21.35
CA ASP A 230 4.22 2.59 -21.49
C ASP A 230 5.19 2.89 -20.33
N LYS A 231 4.79 2.55 -19.09
CA LYS A 231 5.64 2.74 -17.92
C LYS A 231 6.78 1.73 -17.87
N MET A 232 6.54 0.47 -18.20
CA MET A 232 7.57 -0.57 -18.20
C MET A 232 8.66 -0.29 -19.23
N ASN A 233 8.29 0.23 -20.40
CA ASN A 233 9.20 0.75 -21.40
C ASN A 233 10.02 1.91 -20.85
N ALA A 234 9.37 2.93 -20.26
CA ALA A 234 10.08 4.08 -19.70
C ALA A 234 11.11 3.70 -18.61
N ILE A 235 10.78 2.79 -17.69
CA ILE A 235 11.75 2.32 -16.67
C ILE A 235 12.81 1.39 -17.27
N CYS A 236 12.50 0.67 -18.35
CA CYS A 236 13.47 -0.19 -19.03
C CYS A 236 14.46 0.64 -19.86
N ASP A 237 14.04 1.76 -20.45
CA ASP A 237 14.92 2.72 -21.12
C ASP A 237 15.92 3.33 -20.13
N GLU A 238 15.48 3.47 -18.87
CA GLU A 238 16.32 3.86 -17.74
C GLU A 238 17.06 2.69 -17.11
N ASP A 239 17.07 1.48 -17.67
CA ASP A 239 17.79 0.31 -17.12
C ASP A 239 17.51 0.01 -15.62
N VAL A 240 16.29 0.29 -15.15
CA VAL A 240 15.88 0.11 -13.75
C VAL A 240 15.94 -1.37 -13.34
N ASP A 241 16.53 -1.61 -12.17
CA ASP A 241 16.63 -2.94 -11.56
C ASP A 241 15.45 -3.24 -10.63
N ILE A 242 15.00 -2.24 -9.86
CA ILE A 242 13.95 -2.39 -8.85
C ILE A 242 12.90 -1.30 -9.01
N LEU A 243 11.63 -1.69 -9.20
CA LEU A 243 10.48 -0.80 -9.11
C LEU A 243 9.82 -0.95 -7.73
N VAL A 244 9.90 0.11 -6.92
CA VAL A 244 9.29 0.14 -5.59
C VAL A 244 7.92 0.82 -5.64
N HIS A 245 6.89 0.18 -5.09
CA HIS A 245 5.52 0.70 -5.10
C HIS A 245 4.83 0.55 -3.73
N LEU A 246 3.71 1.24 -3.53
CA LEU A 246 2.98 1.24 -2.24
C LEU A 246 1.63 0.52 -2.26
N CYS A 247 1.25 -0.16 -3.35
CA CYS A 247 -0.08 -0.76 -3.50
C CYS A 247 0.01 -2.19 -4.04
N PRO A 248 -0.62 -3.19 -3.39
CA PRO A 248 -0.59 -4.57 -3.87
C PRO A 248 -1.29 -4.74 -5.22
N ASN A 249 -2.26 -3.89 -5.57
CA ASN A 249 -2.90 -3.96 -6.88
C ASN A 249 -1.96 -3.50 -8.00
N CYS A 250 -1.09 -2.53 -7.71
CA CYS A 250 0.00 -2.13 -8.61
C CYS A 250 1.05 -3.24 -8.70
N HIS A 251 1.39 -3.86 -7.57
CA HIS A 251 2.30 -5.01 -7.50
C HIS A 251 1.86 -6.13 -8.43
N ILE A 252 0.61 -6.61 -8.30
CA ILE A 252 0.05 -7.63 -9.20
C ILE A 252 0.24 -7.22 -10.66
N GLN A 253 0.05 -5.94 -11.00
CA GLN A 253 0.12 -5.50 -12.38
C GLN A 253 1.52 -5.62 -12.95
N PHE A 254 2.49 -5.07 -12.23
CA PHE A 254 3.85 -5.04 -12.73
C PHE A 254 4.50 -6.42 -12.63
N ASP A 255 4.19 -7.22 -11.61
CA ASP A 255 4.82 -8.51 -11.37
C ASP A 255 4.11 -9.66 -12.12
N ARG A 256 2.81 -9.90 -11.86
CA ARG A 256 2.10 -11.06 -12.46
C ARG A 256 1.99 -10.94 -13.98
N TYR A 257 1.79 -9.73 -14.49
CA TYR A 257 1.55 -9.50 -15.92
C TYR A 257 2.83 -9.11 -16.69
N GLN A 258 4.00 -9.00 -16.04
CA GLN A 258 5.27 -8.65 -16.70
C GLN A 258 5.53 -9.48 -17.95
N HIS A 259 5.40 -10.81 -17.84
CA HIS A 259 5.71 -11.74 -18.92
C HIS A 259 4.77 -11.59 -20.13
N LEU A 260 3.47 -11.41 -19.88
CA LEU A 260 2.47 -11.19 -20.93
C LEU A 260 2.70 -9.86 -21.65
N ILE A 261 3.05 -8.82 -20.89
CA ILE A 261 3.35 -7.50 -21.46
C ILE A 261 4.68 -7.57 -22.24
N ALA A 262 5.69 -8.27 -21.73
CA ALA A 262 6.96 -8.48 -22.41
C ALA A 262 6.78 -9.17 -23.78
N GLU A 263 5.94 -10.21 -23.83
CA GLU A 263 5.60 -10.90 -25.07
C GLU A 263 4.88 -9.97 -26.06
N ARG A 264 3.88 -9.22 -25.58
CA ARG A 264 3.13 -8.26 -26.40
C ARG A 264 4.02 -7.15 -26.98
N GLU A 265 4.94 -6.63 -26.18
CA GLU A 265 5.84 -5.54 -26.58
C GLU A 265 7.08 -6.03 -27.37
N GLY A 266 7.30 -7.34 -27.44
CA GLY A 266 8.52 -7.90 -28.02
C GLY A 266 9.79 -7.45 -27.29
N ARG A 267 9.69 -7.15 -25.99
CA ARG A 267 10.76 -6.56 -25.17
C ARG A 267 10.88 -7.25 -23.83
N ASN A 268 12.10 -7.58 -23.43
CA ASN A 268 12.36 -8.15 -22.11
C ASN A 268 12.42 -7.04 -21.04
N PHE A 269 11.65 -7.18 -19.97
CA PHE A 269 11.67 -6.30 -18.81
C PHE A 269 12.39 -7.01 -17.66
N LYS A 270 13.53 -6.46 -17.21
CA LYS A 270 14.34 -7.06 -16.13
C LYS A 270 13.93 -6.67 -14.72
N ALA A 271 13.24 -5.53 -14.56
CA ALA A 271 12.97 -4.95 -13.26
C ALA A 271 12.17 -5.92 -12.37
N ILE A 272 12.60 -6.06 -11.12
CA ILE A 272 11.83 -6.72 -10.06
C ILE A 272 10.93 -5.71 -9.34
N HIS A 273 9.90 -6.21 -8.66
CA HIS A 273 8.87 -5.35 -8.05
C HIS A 273 8.80 -5.58 -6.55
N LEU A 274 8.98 -4.52 -5.77
CA LEU A 274 8.90 -4.59 -4.31
C LEU A 274 7.87 -3.61 -3.78
N ASN A 275 7.08 -4.05 -2.80
CA ASN A 275 6.38 -3.09 -1.96
C ASN A 275 7.40 -2.27 -1.14
N VAL A 276 7.13 -1.00 -0.87
CA VAL A 276 7.99 -0.15 -0.03
C VAL A 276 8.33 -0.79 1.32
N ALA A 277 7.39 -1.50 1.95
CA ALA A 277 7.66 -2.25 3.18
C ALA A 277 8.64 -3.40 2.96
N GLN A 278 8.54 -4.13 1.83
CA GLN A 278 9.50 -5.19 1.46
C GLN A 278 10.88 -4.60 1.19
N PHE A 279 10.97 -3.48 0.47
CA PHE A 279 12.25 -2.82 0.21
C PHE A 279 12.96 -2.42 1.52
N ILE A 280 12.25 -1.73 2.42
CA ILE A 280 12.81 -1.32 3.71
C ILE A 280 13.14 -2.54 4.58
N ALA A 281 12.25 -3.54 4.64
CA ALA A 281 12.52 -4.77 5.38
C ALA A 281 13.76 -5.48 4.86
N LEU A 282 13.96 -5.54 3.54
CA LEU A 282 15.13 -6.12 2.92
C LEU A 282 16.38 -5.35 3.33
N ALA A 283 16.38 -4.02 3.20
CA ALA A 283 17.50 -3.18 3.65
C ALA A 283 17.81 -3.39 5.15
N MET A 284 16.79 -3.60 5.99
CA MET A 284 16.92 -3.89 7.43
C MET A 284 17.29 -5.35 7.76
N GLY A 285 17.61 -6.18 6.77
CA GLY A 285 18.06 -7.56 6.98
C GLY A 285 16.94 -8.60 7.07
N GLY A 286 15.76 -8.31 6.53
CA GLY A 286 14.64 -9.24 6.44
C GLY A 286 14.97 -10.45 5.57
N ASP A 287 14.64 -11.64 6.06
CA ASP A 287 14.85 -12.89 5.32
C ASP A 287 14.01 -12.93 4.03
N LEU A 288 14.64 -13.32 2.91
CA LEU A 288 14.01 -13.32 1.59
C LEU A 288 12.75 -14.20 1.51
N ASP A 289 12.76 -15.35 2.18
CA ASP A 289 11.63 -16.28 2.13
C ASP A 289 10.56 -15.93 3.16
N LYS A 290 10.96 -15.66 4.41
CA LYS A 290 10.02 -15.51 5.55
C LYS A 290 9.47 -14.10 5.70
N VAL A 291 10.29 -13.08 5.45
CA VAL A 291 9.91 -11.68 5.65
C VAL A 291 9.50 -11.06 4.33
N ILE A 292 10.34 -11.19 3.30
CA ILE A 292 10.07 -10.58 1.98
C ILE A 292 9.02 -11.38 1.22
N GLY A 293 8.95 -12.70 1.45
CA GLY A 293 8.02 -13.60 0.74
C GLY A 293 8.38 -13.75 -0.73
N ALA A 294 9.67 -13.84 -1.05
CA ALA A 294 10.19 -13.83 -2.42
C ALA A 294 9.52 -14.86 -3.35
N LYS A 295 9.23 -16.06 -2.83
CA LYS A 295 8.56 -17.15 -3.56
C LYS A 295 7.14 -16.83 -4.02
N ALA A 296 6.51 -15.80 -3.47
CA ALA A 296 5.20 -15.35 -3.91
C ALA A 296 5.26 -14.49 -5.18
N HIS A 297 6.42 -13.95 -5.56
CA HIS A 297 6.57 -13.10 -6.76
C HIS A 297 6.64 -13.94 -8.03
N THR A 298 6.08 -13.43 -9.12
CA THR A 298 6.18 -14.07 -10.44
C THR A 298 7.51 -13.73 -11.10
N VAL A 299 7.97 -12.50 -10.98
CA VAL A 299 9.33 -12.11 -11.37
C VAL A 299 10.26 -12.49 -10.21
N PRO A 300 11.19 -13.44 -10.40
CA PRO A 300 12.02 -13.91 -9.30
C PRO A 300 12.90 -12.78 -8.75
N ILE A 301 12.83 -12.50 -7.45
CA ILE A 301 13.62 -11.44 -6.80
C ILE A 301 15.13 -11.68 -6.98
N ASP A 302 15.54 -12.96 -6.93
CA ASP A 302 16.92 -13.42 -7.10
C ASP A 302 17.45 -13.29 -8.54
N SER A 303 16.61 -12.88 -9.51
CA SER A 303 17.08 -12.51 -10.84
C SER A 303 17.96 -11.24 -10.83
N ILE A 304 17.69 -10.33 -9.89
CA ILE A 304 18.40 -9.05 -9.70
C ILE A 304 19.17 -9.05 -8.37
N ILE A 305 18.50 -9.41 -7.27
CA ILE A 305 19.12 -9.35 -5.94
C ILE A 305 19.90 -10.65 -5.70
N LYS A 306 21.22 -10.56 -5.87
CA LYS A 306 22.19 -11.63 -5.62
C LYS A 306 23.24 -11.11 -4.66
N ASP A 307 23.63 -11.93 -3.68
CA ASP A 307 24.76 -11.66 -2.80
C ASP A 307 24.72 -10.27 -2.13
N LEU A 308 23.67 -10.03 -1.34
CA LEU A 308 23.47 -8.79 -0.58
C LEU A 308 24.70 -8.47 0.28
N LYS A 309 25.28 -7.30 0.05
CA LYS A 309 26.44 -6.80 0.80
C LYS A 309 25.96 -6.26 2.14
N GLU A 310 26.54 -6.74 3.24
CA GLU A 310 26.31 -6.12 4.53
C GLU A 310 26.97 -4.74 4.58
N VAL A 311 26.30 -3.76 5.19
CA VAL A 311 26.89 -2.44 5.43
C VAL A 311 28.10 -2.63 6.35
N ALA A 312 29.22 -1.99 6.01
CA ALA A 312 30.39 -2.01 6.87
C ALA A 312 30.03 -1.35 8.21
N ASN A 313 30.00 -2.15 9.29
CA ASN A 313 29.83 -1.60 10.63
C ASN A 313 31.09 -0.80 10.98
N GLU A 314 31.09 0.51 10.72
CA GLU A 314 31.97 1.44 11.42
C GLU A 314 31.48 1.49 12.87
N ARG A 315 32.11 0.67 13.72
CA ARG A 315 31.94 0.72 15.18
C ARG A 315 32.55 1.99 15.76
#